data_AF-A0A3C1B5K8-F1
#
_entry.id   AF-A0A3C1B5K8-F1
#
_cell.length_a   1.000
_cell.length_b   1.000
_cell.length_c   1.000
_cell.angle_alpha   90.00
_cell.angle_beta   90.00
_cell.angle_gamma   90.00
#
_symmetry.space_group_name_H-M   'P 1'
#
loop_
_entity.id
_entity.type
_entity.pdbx_description
1 polymer ?
#
loop_
_entity_poly.entity_id
_entity_poly.type
_entity_poly.pdbx_seq_one_letter_code
_entity_poly.pdbx_strand_id
1 'polypeptide(L)'
;MSRHVVTIAGIILILAGLLPKIGAIIASMPMPVLGGGVIVMFGMVAAAGMNVLSEVKMTRRNMIIIAISLTAGLGLNLVPSAVQYLPGVWKTLATSAVAPTAFLAIVLNLLIPEED
;
A
#
# COMPACT_ATOMS: atom_id res chain seq x y z
N MET A 1 -14.63 2.76 -17.13
CA MET A 1 -15.22 1.63 -16.36
C MET A 1 -16.73 1.85 -16.29
N SER A 2 -17.56 0.91 -16.78
CA SER A 2 -19.02 1.09 -16.80
C SER A 2 -19.61 0.91 -15.39
N ARG A 3 -20.35 1.92 -14.89
CA ARG A 3 -21.00 1.87 -13.57
C ARG A 3 -21.90 0.65 -13.40
N HIS A 4 -22.61 0.26 -14.45
CA HIS A 4 -23.52 -0.90 -14.44
C HIS A 4 -22.78 -2.22 -14.21
N VAL A 5 -21.58 -2.38 -14.80
CA VAL A 5 -20.77 -3.59 -14.63
C VAL A 5 -20.29 -3.72 -13.19
N VAL A 6 -19.86 -2.61 -12.58
CA VAL A 6 -19.43 -2.59 -11.18
C VAL A 6 -20.59 -2.91 -10.23
N THR A 7 -21.78 -2.34 -10.47
CA THR A 7 -22.97 -2.63 -9.66
C THR A 7 -23.37 -4.10 -9.75
N ILE A 8 -23.41 -4.69 -10.95
CA ILE A 8 -23.76 -6.10 -11.14
C ILE A 8 -22.72 -7.01 -10.48
N ALA A 9 -21.43 -6.72 -10.64
CA ALA A 9 -20.36 -7.46 -9.97
C ALA A 9 -20.48 -7.39 -8.43
N GLY A 10 -20.80 -6.21 -7.88
CA GLY A 10 -21.05 -6.04 -6.45
C GLY A 10 -22.22 -6.88 -5.95
N ILE A 11 -23.34 -6.92 -6.69
CA ILE A 11 -24.50 -7.77 -6.35
C ILE A 11 -24.11 -9.25 -6.36
N ILE A 12 -23.35 -9.69 -7.36
CA ILE A 12 -22.86 -11.08 -7.43
C ILE A 12 -21.96 -11.41 -6.24
N LEU A 13 -21.06 -10.50 -5.84
CA LEU A 13 -20.20 -10.70 -4.67
C LEU A 13 -21.00 -10.80 -3.36
N ILE A 14 -22.06 -10.00 -3.20
CA ILE A 14 -22.95 -10.09 -2.04
C ILE A 14 -23.65 -11.46 -2.00
N LEU A 15 -24.22 -11.90 -3.13
CA LEU A 15 -24.87 -13.20 -3.22
C LEU A 15 -23.87 -14.34 -2.97
N ALA A 16 -22.66 -14.24 -3.50
CA ALA A 16 -21.60 -15.23 -3.30
C ALA A 16 -21.14 -15.30 -1.83
N GLY A 17 -21.07 -14.16 -1.14
CA GLY A 17 -20.73 -14.09 0.29
C GLY A 17 -21.80 -14.70 1.22
N LEU A 18 -23.08 -14.66 0.83
CA LEU A 18 -24.18 -15.27 1.57
C LEU A 18 -24.27 -16.79 1.39
N LEU A 19 -23.61 -17.36 0.37
CA LEU A 19 -23.63 -18.79 0.07
C LEU A 19 -22.46 -19.51 0.77
N PRO A 20 -22.70 -20.29 1.85
CA PRO A 20 -21.62 -20.93 2.62
C PRO A 20 -20.82 -21.97 1.81
N LYS A 21 -21.42 -22.53 0.76
CA LYS A 21 -20.75 -23.47 -0.15
C LYS A 21 -19.58 -22.83 -0.90
N ILE A 22 -19.70 -21.57 -1.29
CA ILE A 22 -18.62 -20.85 -1.98
C ILE A 22 -17.49 -20.56 -1.00
N GLY A 23 -17.81 -20.13 0.22
CA GLY A 23 -16.84 -19.96 1.30
C GLY A 23 -16.06 -21.25 1.62
N ALA A 24 -16.75 -22.40 1.66
CA ALA A 24 -16.12 -23.69 1.91
C ALA A 24 -15.12 -24.09 0.80
N ILE A 25 -15.44 -23.81 -0.47
CA ILE A 25 -14.52 -24.06 -1.60
C ILE A 25 -13.27 -23.19 -1.47
N ILE A 26 -13.43 -21.89 -1.18
CA ILE A 26 -12.30 -20.97 -1.01
C ILE A 26 -11.44 -21.38 0.19
N ALA A 27 -12.05 -21.76 1.31
CA ALA A 27 -11.34 -22.22 2.50
C ALA A 27 -10.62 -23.57 2.29
N SER A 28 -11.08 -24.40 1.35
CA SER A 28 -10.42 -25.65 0.98
C SER A 28 -9.21 -25.46 0.05
N MET A 29 -8.95 -24.24 -0.45
CA MET A 29 -7.83 -23.99 -1.36
C MET A 29 -6.48 -24.19 -0.64
N PRO A 30 -5.52 -24.90 -1.28
CA PRO A 30 -4.19 -25.06 -0.72
C PRO A 30 -3.48 -23.71 -0.52
N MET A 31 -2.73 -23.59 0.58
CA MET A 31 -1.90 -22.42 0.87
C MET A 31 -0.99 -21.99 -0.30
N PRO A 32 -0.38 -22.89 -1.09
CA PRO A 32 0.42 -22.50 -2.26
C PRO A 32 -0.35 -21.70 -3.31
N VAL A 33 -1.65 -21.98 -3.51
CA VAL A 33 -2.50 -21.28 -4.50
C VAL A 33 -2.88 -19.90 -4.00
N LEU A 34 -3.29 -19.81 -2.73
CA LEU A 34 -3.61 -18.53 -2.08
C LEU A 34 -2.37 -17.62 -2.03
N GLY A 35 -1.21 -18.19 -1.71
CA GLY A 35 0.08 -17.48 -1.74
C GLY A 35 0.42 -16.94 -3.13
N GLY A 36 0.23 -17.74 -4.18
CA GLY A 36 0.42 -17.30 -5.57
C GLY A 36 -0.47 -16.11 -5.94
N GLY A 37 -1.75 -16.15 -5.56
CA GLY A 37 -2.68 -15.03 -5.79
C GLY A 37 -2.26 -13.76 -5.04
N VAL A 38 -1.81 -13.90 -3.79
CA VAL A 38 -1.34 -12.78 -2.97
C VAL A 38 -0.06 -12.16 -3.56
N ILE A 39 0.87 -12.96 -4.06
CA ILE A 39 2.10 -12.46 -4.72
C ILE A 39 1.75 -11.64 -5.95
N VAL A 40 0.84 -12.11 -6.79
CA VAL A 40 0.40 -11.37 -7.99
C VAL A 40 -0.26 -10.06 -7.60
N MET A 41 -1.15 -10.08 -6.58
CA MET A 41 -1.83 -8.87 -6.11
C MET A 41 -0.84 -7.83 -5.58
N PHE A 42 0.09 -8.22 -4.70
CA PHE A 42 1.08 -7.29 -4.17
C PHE A 42 2.09 -6.82 -5.23
N GLY A 43 2.48 -7.70 -6.17
CA GLY A 43 3.33 -7.33 -7.30
C GLY A 43 2.68 -6.28 -8.21
N MET A 44 1.39 -6.44 -8.51
CA MET A 44 0.62 -5.44 -9.26
C MET A 44 0.47 -4.12 -8.51
N VAL A 45 0.26 -4.16 -7.19
CA VAL A 45 0.22 -2.95 -6.35
C VAL A 45 1.56 -2.20 -6.37
N ALA A 46 2.68 -2.93 -6.25
CA ALA A 46 4.02 -2.33 -6.33
C ALA A 46 4.28 -1.71 -7.73
N ALA A 47 3.91 -2.43 -8.80
CA ALA A 47 4.04 -1.93 -10.16
C ALA A 47 3.18 -0.68 -10.41
N ALA A 48 1.94 -0.66 -9.91
CA ALA A 48 1.07 0.51 -9.98
C ALA A 48 1.67 1.71 -9.24
N GLY A 49 2.29 1.50 -8.07
CA GLY A 49 3.00 2.54 -7.34
C GLY A 49 4.19 3.12 -8.13
N MET A 50 4.98 2.26 -8.77
CA MET A 50 6.09 2.71 -9.65
C MET A 50 5.58 3.49 -10.87
N ASN A 51 4.43 3.09 -11.42
CA ASN A 51 3.80 3.82 -12.54
C ASN A 51 3.41 5.24 -12.13
N VAL A 52 2.76 5.41 -10.98
CA VAL A 52 2.43 6.74 -10.43
C VAL A 52 3.68 7.60 -10.21
N LEU A 53 4.79 7.01 -9.71
CA LEU A 53 6.05 7.74 -9.57
C LEU A 53 6.62 8.17 -10.93
N SER A 54 6.43 7.38 -11.99
CA SER A 54 6.94 7.67 -13.33
C SER A 54 6.26 8.86 -14.01
N GLU A 55 5.06 9.26 -13.56
CA GLU A 55 4.37 10.46 -14.05
C GLU A 55 5.05 11.76 -13.60
N VAL A 56 5.91 11.71 -12.58
CA VAL A 56 6.61 12.88 -12.03
C VAL A 56 8.00 13.03 -12.68
N LYS A 57 8.40 14.28 -13.01
CA LYS A 57 9.75 14.60 -13.51
C LYS A 57 10.78 14.17 -12.45
N MET A 58 11.67 13.24 -12.82
CA MET A 58 12.74 12.73 -11.94
C MET A 58 13.89 13.74 -11.81
N THR A 59 13.58 14.90 -11.21
CA THR A 59 14.58 15.90 -10.83
C THR A 59 15.33 15.46 -9.59
N ARG A 60 16.49 16.08 -9.34
CA ARG A 60 17.29 15.80 -8.13
C ARG A 60 16.47 16.00 -6.85
N ARG A 61 15.65 17.05 -6.78
CA ARG A 61 14.69 17.30 -5.71
C ARG A 61 13.74 16.11 -5.49
N ASN A 62 13.03 15.69 -6.53
CA ASN A 62 12.01 14.65 -6.41
C ASN A 62 12.64 13.29 -6.06
N MET A 63 13.81 12.98 -6.62
CA MET A 63 14.57 11.78 -6.25
C MET A 63 14.99 11.78 -4.77
N ILE A 64 15.41 12.92 -4.23
CA ILE A 64 15.75 13.05 -2.80
C ILE A 64 14.50 12.85 -1.91
N ILE A 65 13.38 13.47 -2.26
CA ILE A 65 12.12 13.32 -1.52
C ILE A 65 11.69 11.84 -1.49
N ILE A 66 11.71 11.18 -2.65
CA ILE A 66 11.36 9.76 -2.79
C ILE A 66 12.31 8.89 -1.95
N ALA A 67 13.62 9.09 -2.08
CA ALA A 67 14.62 8.28 -1.38
C ALA A 67 14.48 8.41 0.15
N ILE A 68 14.41 9.62 0.68
CA ILE A 68 14.35 9.84 2.13
C ILE A 68 13.03 9.32 2.70
N SER A 69 11.89 9.65 2.07
CA SER A 69 10.58 9.22 2.57
C SER A 69 10.42 7.70 2.56
N LEU A 70 10.83 7.04 1.47
CA LEU A 70 10.74 5.59 1.32
C LEU A 70 11.69 4.86 2.28
N THR A 71 12.95 5.28 2.37
CA THR A 71 13.93 4.66 3.27
C THR A 71 13.53 4.84 4.73
N ALA A 72 13.03 6.01 5.13
CA ALA A 72 12.59 6.24 6.49
C ALA A 72 11.37 5.41 6.87
N GLY A 73 10.33 5.35 6.01
CA GLY A 73 9.13 4.56 6.33
C GLY A 73 9.40 3.05 6.35
N LEU A 74 10.19 2.52 5.43
CA LEU A 74 10.64 1.13 5.47
C LEU A 74 11.53 0.87 6.70
N GLY A 75 12.45 1.78 7.02
CA GLY A 75 13.34 1.68 8.18
C GLY A 75 12.58 1.59 9.50
N LEU A 76 11.52 2.37 9.68
CA LEU A 76 10.66 2.31 10.88
C LEU A 76 9.85 1.01 10.98
N ASN A 77 9.48 0.41 9.84
CA ASN A 77 8.82 -0.89 9.83
C ASN A 77 9.80 -2.04 10.17
N LEU A 78 11.03 -1.97 9.66
CA LEU A 78 12.10 -2.93 9.92
C LEU A 78 12.65 -2.85 11.35
N VAL A 79 12.62 -1.67 11.97
CA VAL A 79 13.09 -1.44 13.35
C VAL A 79 11.97 -0.87 14.22
N PRO A 80 11.01 -1.70 14.68
CA PRO A 80 9.90 -1.25 15.54
C PRO A 80 10.37 -0.65 16.88
N SER A 81 11.58 -0.99 17.31
CA SER A 81 12.22 -0.46 18.53
C SER A 81 12.55 1.02 18.44
N ALA A 82 12.67 1.61 17.24
CA ALA A 82 12.90 3.04 17.07
C ALA A 82 11.70 3.89 17.55
N VAL A 83 10.51 3.30 17.62
CA VAL A 83 9.24 3.95 17.96
C VAL A 83 8.74 3.49 19.35
N GLN A 84 9.63 2.90 20.16
CA GLN A 84 9.28 2.31 21.46
C GLN A 84 8.69 3.31 22.47
N TYR A 85 9.03 4.60 22.33
CA TYR A 85 8.57 5.66 23.22
C TYR A 85 7.20 6.24 22.85
N LEU A 86 6.60 5.85 21.70
CA LEU A 86 5.27 6.33 21.33
C LEU A 86 4.16 5.42 21.88
N PRO A 87 3.11 5.98 22.50
CA PRO A 87 2.01 5.20 23.05
C PRO A 87 0.96 4.82 22.00
N GLY A 88 0.46 3.58 22.09
CA GLY A 88 -0.78 3.12 21.46
C GLY A 88 -0.81 3.27 19.94
N VAL A 89 -1.86 3.91 19.44
CA VAL A 89 -2.19 4.06 18.00
C VAL A 89 -1.05 4.69 17.20
N TRP A 90 -0.30 5.62 17.80
CA TRP A 90 0.84 6.28 17.15
C TRP A 90 1.99 5.32 16.86
N LYS A 91 2.21 4.32 17.73
CA LYS A 91 3.18 3.26 17.48
C LYS A 91 2.76 2.42 16.29
N THR A 92 1.50 1.99 16.24
CA THR A 92 0.96 1.15 15.17
C THR A 92 1.02 1.86 13.81
N LEU A 93 0.68 3.15 13.78
CA LEU A 93 0.76 3.98 12.58
C LEU A 93 2.21 4.16 12.13
N ALA A 94 3.13 4.51 13.04
CA ALA A 94 4.54 4.67 12.71
C ALA A 94 5.21 3.35 12.27
N THR A 95 4.75 2.20 12.74
CA THR A 95 5.23 0.89 12.26
C THR A 95 4.62 0.45 10.92
N SER A 96 3.58 1.13 10.40
CA SER A 96 2.85 0.67 9.21
C SER A 96 3.56 0.87 7.86
N ALA A 97 4.80 1.36 7.86
CA ALA A 97 5.62 1.78 6.69
C ALA A 97 5.00 2.90 5.83
N VAL A 98 3.73 2.75 5.44
CA VAL A 98 2.99 3.64 4.55
C VAL A 98 2.74 5.00 5.20
N ALA A 99 2.22 5.04 6.43
CA ALA A 99 1.91 6.29 7.12
C ALA A 99 3.15 7.20 7.31
N PRO A 100 4.29 6.73 7.86
CA PRO A 100 5.48 7.58 7.98
C PRO A 100 6.08 7.96 6.62
N THR A 101 6.04 7.08 5.62
CA THR A 101 6.49 7.41 4.24
C THR A 101 5.69 8.58 3.69
N ALA A 102 4.35 8.49 3.74
CA ALA A 102 3.46 9.52 3.22
C ALA A 102 3.63 10.84 3.98
N PHE A 103 3.72 10.79 5.31
CA PHE A 103 3.94 11.98 6.13
C PHE A 103 5.25 12.67 5.77
N LEU A 104 6.36 11.93 5.68
CA LEU A 104 7.66 12.50 5.31
C LEU A 104 7.68 13.01 3.87
N ALA A 105 7.06 12.31 2.92
CA ALA A 105 6.96 12.77 1.54
C ALA A 105 6.24 14.11 1.44
N ILE A 106 5.11 14.27 2.15
CA ILE A 106 4.34 15.53 2.20
C ILE A 106 5.18 16.64 2.83
N VAL A 107 5.79 16.38 3.99
CA VAL A 107 6.61 17.37 4.72
C VAL A 107 7.82 17.82 3.90
N LEU A 108 8.54 16.89 3.26
CA LEU A 108 9.69 17.21 2.42
C LEU A 108 9.29 17.93 1.13
N ASN A 109 8.15 17.58 0.54
CA ASN A 109 7.63 18.29 -0.62
C ASN A 109 7.26 19.76 -0.28
N LEU A 110 6.81 20.03 0.95
CA LEU A 110 6.51 21.38 1.43
C LEU A 110 7.78 22.18 1.80
N LEU A 111 8.77 21.53 2.41
CA LEU A 111 9.99 22.19 2.88
C LEU A 111 11.00 22.47 1.77
N ILE A 112 11.13 21.55 0.80
CA ILE A 112 12.12 21.69 -0.27
C ILE A 112 11.50 22.51 -1.41
N PRO A 113 12.01 23.73 -1.69
CA PRO A 113 11.47 24.58 -2.75
C PRO A 113 11.63 23.93 -4.12
N GLU A 114 10.71 24.25 -5.03
CA GLU A 114 10.76 23.77 -6.42
C GLU A 114 11.96 24.39 -7.14
N GLU A 115 12.87 23.55 -7.64
CA GLU A 115 13.81 23.94 -8.70
C GLU A 115 13.13 23.63 -10.03
N ASP A 116 12.93 24.66 -10.87
CA ASP A 116 12.27 24.59 -12.19
C ASP A 116 12.79 23.43 -13.09
#